data_AF-A0A9X3A1K1-F1
#
_entry.id   AF-A0A9X3A1K1-F1
#
_cell.length_a   1.000
_cell.length_b   1.000
_cell.length_c   1.000
_cell.angle_alpha   90.00
_cell.angle_beta   90.00
_cell.angle_gamma   90.00
#
_symmetry.space_group_name_H-M   'P 1'
#
loop_
_entity.id
_entity.type
_entity.pdbx_description
1 polymer ?
#
loop_
_entity_poly.entity_id
_entity_poly.type
_entity_poly.pdbx_seq_one_letter_code
_entity_poly.pdbx_strand_id
1 'polypeptide(L)' 'MSRARHNEARRGLRLFRKRKDDLLERSIRTCPGCDADVHVFADVCRHCGGELEIFAA' A
#
# COMPACT_ATOMS: atom_id res chain seq x y z
N MET A 1 14.38 49.29 -26.44
CA MET A 1 14.99 48.94 -25.13
C MET A 1 14.02 48.03 -24.39
N SER A 2 14.50 46.85 -24.01
CA SER A 2 13.75 45.63 -23.71
C SER A 2 13.06 45.62 -22.35
N ARG A 3 11.78 45.24 -22.28
CA ARG A 3 11.06 44.98 -21.02
C ARG A 3 11.15 43.49 -20.68
N ALA A 4 11.93 43.17 -19.64
CA ALA A 4 12.18 41.82 -19.17
C ALA A 4 10.90 41.20 -18.59
N ARG A 5 10.62 39.95 -19.01
CA ARG A 5 9.51 39.12 -18.57
C ARG A 5 9.89 38.44 -17.25
N HIS A 6 9.31 38.86 -16.13
CA HIS A 6 9.43 38.13 -14.86
C HIS A 6 8.34 37.05 -14.78
N ASN A 7 8.58 35.90 -15.41
CA ASN A 7 7.78 34.69 -15.18
C ASN A 7 8.48 33.88 -14.07
N GLU A 8 8.16 34.22 -12.84
CA GLU A 8 8.72 33.59 -11.65
C GLU A 8 8.07 32.22 -11.47
N ALA A 9 8.71 31.22 -12.06
CA ALA A 9 8.35 29.82 -11.92
C ALA A 9 8.42 29.40 -10.45
N ARG A 10 7.28 29.51 -9.75
CA ARG A 10 7.08 28.94 -8.41
C ARG A 10 7.15 27.41 -8.48
N ARG A 11 8.36 26.86 -8.62
CA ARG A 11 8.67 25.46 -8.35
C ARG A 11 8.68 25.27 -6.84
N GLY A 12 7.51 25.30 -6.23
CA GLY A 12 7.36 24.93 -4.82
C GLY A 12 7.84 23.49 -4.63
N LEU A 13 8.82 23.28 -3.75
CA LEU A 13 9.16 21.95 -3.25
C LEU A 13 7.89 21.33 -2.65
N ARG A 14 7.34 20.31 -3.30
CA ARG A 14 6.25 19.50 -2.74
C ARG A 14 6.82 18.61 -1.64
N LEU A 15 7.15 19.20 -0.49
CA LEU A 15 7.70 18.50 0.68
C LEU A 15 6.77 17.38 1.19
N PHE A 16 5.46 17.52 0.95
CA PHE A 16 4.44 16.60 1.42
C PHE A 16 3.90 15.71 0.28
N ARG A 17 4.77 14.97 -0.41
CA ARG A 17 4.31 13.90 -1.30
C ARG A 17 3.72 12.78 -0.43
N LYS A 18 2.40 12.84 -0.22
CA LYS A 18 1.62 11.84 0.51
C LYS A 18 1.88 10.47 -0.15
N ARG A 19 2.65 9.60 0.51
CA ARG A 19 2.74 8.19 0.12
C ARG A 19 1.36 7.59 0.36
N LYS A 20 0.81 6.90 -0.64
CA LYS A 20 -0.34 6.02 -0.39
C LYS A 20 0.19 4.90 0.48
N ASP A 21 -0.36 4.84 1.69
CA ASP A 21 0.00 3.81 2.64
C ASP A 21 -0.95 2.65 2.39
N ASP A 22 -0.46 1.67 1.66
CA ASP A 22 -1.22 0.49 1.22
C ASP A 22 -0.94 -0.70 2.18
N LEU A 23 -0.71 -0.42 3.47
CA LEU A 23 -0.45 -1.42 4.51
C LEU A 23 -1.50 -2.54 4.52
N LEU A 24 -2.78 -2.17 4.38
CA LEU A 24 -3.87 -3.14 4.38
C LEU A 24 -3.77 -4.09 3.18
N GLU A 25 -3.55 -3.57 1.98
CA GLU A 25 -3.46 -4.37 0.76
C GLU A 25 -2.28 -5.36 0.82
N ARG A 26 -1.16 -4.94 1.43
CA ARG A 26 0.02 -5.81 1.63
C ARG A 26 -0.18 -6.86 2.73
N SER A 27 -1.14 -6.65 3.61
CA SER A 27 -1.43 -7.55 4.72
C SER A 27 -2.41 -8.67 4.36
N ILE A 28 -2.87 -8.70 3.10
CA ILE A 28 -3.76 -9.74 2.57
C ILE A 28 -2.94 -10.73 1.74
N ARG A 29 -3.20 -12.02 1.94
CA ARG A 29 -2.63 -13.15 1.18
C ARG A 29 -3.74 -14.10 0.77
N THR A 30 -3.48 -14.96 -0.21
CA THR A 30 -4.43 -15.98 -0.65
C THR A 30 -4.29 -17.25 0.19
N CYS A 31 -5.41 -17.83 0.62
CA CYS A 31 -5.44 -19.11 1.31
C CYS A 31 -5.07 -20.25 0.33
N PRO A 32 -4.09 -21.12 0.65
CA PRO A 32 -3.66 -22.19 -0.25
C PRO A 32 -4.67 -23.34 -0.40
N GLY A 33 -5.73 -23.39 0.43
CA GLY A 33 -6.72 -24.46 0.40
C GLY A 33 -8.03 -24.12 -0.31
N CYS A 34 -8.42 -22.84 -0.37
CA CYS A 34 -9.71 -22.44 -0.94
C CYS A 34 -9.67 -21.11 -1.72
N ASP A 35 -8.47 -20.60 -1.98
CA ASP A 35 -8.22 -19.38 -2.76
C ASP A 35 -8.90 -18.10 -2.23
N ALA A 36 -9.36 -18.11 -0.97
CA ALA A 36 -9.96 -16.95 -0.33
C ALA A 36 -8.90 -15.97 0.18
N ASP A 37 -9.22 -14.69 0.19
CA ASP A 37 -8.37 -13.66 0.78
C ASP A 37 -8.36 -13.77 2.31
N VAL A 38 -7.16 -13.90 2.87
CA VAL A 38 -6.93 -14.03 4.32
C VAL A 38 -5.84 -13.08 4.77
N HIS A 39 -5.87 -12.68 6.05
CA HIS A 39 -4.83 -11.82 6.60
C HIS A 39 -3.53 -12.60 6.80
N VAL A 40 -2.37 -11.96 6.63
CA VAL A 40 -1.05 -12.56 6.89
C VAL A 40 -0.85 -13.06 8.33
N PHE A 41 -1.63 -12.53 9.28
CA PHE A 41 -1.61 -12.92 10.69
C PHE A 41 -2.73 -13.91 11.06
N ALA A 42 -3.56 -14.33 10.09
CA ALA A 42 -4.55 -15.36 10.33
C ALA A 42 -3.85 -16.72 10.48
N ASP A 43 -4.16 -17.40 11.58
CA ASP A 43 -3.77 -18.77 11.93
C ASP A 43 -4.73 -19.82 11.35
N VAL A 44 -5.99 -19.44 11.13
CA VAL A 44 -7.02 -20.29 10.52
C VAL A 44 -7.80 -19.54 9.45
N CYS A 45 -8.05 -20.20 8.31
CA CYS A 45 -8.90 -19.66 7.25
C CYS A 45 -10.38 -19.70 7.66
N ARG A 46 -11.04 -18.55 7.69
CA ARG A 46 -12.48 -18.46 8.00
C ARG A 46 -13.41 -19.02 6.93
N HIS A 47 -12.91 -19.24 5.71
CA HIS A 47 -13.70 -19.79 4.60
C HIS A 47 -13.71 -21.33 4.58
N CYS A 48 -12.56 -21.98 4.75
CA CYS A 48 -12.44 -23.43 4.65
C CYS A 48 -12.07 -24.13 5.97
N GLY A 49 -11.70 -23.37 7.00
CA GLY A 49 -11.24 -23.92 8.29
C GLY A 49 -9.82 -24.48 8.27
N GLY A 50 -9.07 -24.34 7.17
CA GLY A 50 -7.68 -24.81 7.09
C GLY A 50 -6.74 -23.99 7.97
N GLU A 51 -5.79 -24.66 8.61
CA GLU A 51 -4.70 -24.03 9.37
C GLU A 51 -3.73 -23.32 8.41
N LEU A 52 -3.24 -22.15 8.83
CA LEU A 52 -2.36 -21.29 8.06
C LEU A 52 -1.10 -20.97 8.85
N GLU A 53 0.06 -21.10 8.21
CA GLU A 53 1.32 -20.68 8.83
C GLU A 53 1.38 -19.16 8.96
N ILE A 54 1.72 -18.64 10.13
CA ILE A 54 1.84 -17.20 10.37
C ILE A 54 3.24 -16.75 9.96
N PHE A 55 3.33 -15.84 8.98
CA PHE A 55 4.60 -15.22 8.61
C PHE A 55 4.80 -13.97 9.47
N ALA A 56 5.61 -14.08 10.52
CA ALA A 56 6.14 -12.92 11.21
C ALA A 56 7.25 -12.30 10.34
N ALA A 57 6.98 -11.12 9.77
CA ALA A 57 7.93 -10.34 8.97
C ALA A 57 8.87 -9.51 9.85
#